data_AF-A0A9X2L5Z6-F1
#
_entry.id   AF-A0A9X2L5Z6-F1
#
_cell.length_a   1.000
_cell.length_b   1.000
_cell.length_c   1.000
_cell.angle_alpha   90.00
_cell.angle_beta   90.00
_cell.angle_gamma   90.00
#
_symmetry.space_group_name_H-M   'P 1'
#
loop_
_entity.id
_entity.type
_entity.pdbx_description
1 polymer ?
#
loop_
_entity_poly.entity_id
_entity_poly.type
_entity_poly.pdbx_seq_one_letter_code
_entity_poly.pdbx_strand_id
1 'polypeptide(L)'
;MKFEWYLALRYFKGSRKSSGFLSFIKYMSITGIAVGSAGLLIALSIVHGFKSTINGKIMDFAPHITVTTFTDRPIERVDTVFAHLDQYPEIKSKQIVIQGQVMIQTRDAVTGTTLKGVDLDRPSFGVGKYISEGTYNLGQDSTGMPGIAMGAQLAQELQAEIGSVITVYTIEGIPSLINSPEIKQFRLTGIYETGIDRFDDVFAMVSRPHAQQLFKYPPNVADGIELRLQDNVDIFPFKEKLSESLTFPYYNETIYTVFGNIFAWVELQENMIPLVISGMIIVAAFNLIGAILMMVLERTRDIGVLKTIGSKSKIIRRVFLMEGLMVAGVGLIIGIGISLLFWFLQANYQIIPLSQENYYMSYAPVEPHLMDFLITAVVTLLLSAIASWFPARVAANTDPVKVISFGR
;
A
#
# COMPACT_ATOMS: atom_id res chain seq x y z
N MET A 1 6.92 -3.16 -48.15
CA MET A 1 5.89 -3.00 -47.10
C MET A 1 4.64 -3.79 -47.53
N LYS A 2 4.02 -4.56 -46.64
CA LYS A 2 2.78 -5.29 -46.98
C LYS A 2 1.64 -4.28 -47.25
N PHE A 3 0.85 -4.50 -48.29
CA PHE A 3 -0.26 -3.62 -48.72
C PHE A 3 -1.22 -3.27 -47.57
N GLU A 4 -1.46 -4.23 -46.66
CA GLU A 4 -2.35 -4.06 -45.51
C GLU A 4 -1.86 -2.95 -44.55
N TRP A 5 -0.54 -2.89 -44.29
CA TRP A 5 0.06 -1.88 -43.42
C TRP A 5 0.00 -0.48 -44.02
N TYR A 6 0.29 -0.37 -45.32
CA TYR A 6 0.21 0.91 -46.03
C TYR A 6 -1.21 1.48 -45.99
N LEU A 7 -2.22 0.64 -46.22
CA LEU A 7 -3.62 1.07 -46.22
C LEU A 7 -4.11 1.44 -44.81
N ALA A 8 -3.78 0.63 -43.79
CA ALA A 8 -4.12 0.93 -42.40
C ALA A 8 -3.50 2.25 -41.93
N LEU A 9 -2.21 2.48 -42.22
CA LEU A 9 -1.53 3.72 -41.86
C LEU A 9 -2.14 4.94 -42.59
N ARG A 10 -2.59 4.75 -43.84
CA ARG A 10 -3.26 5.78 -44.62
C ARG A 10 -4.65 6.11 -44.08
N TYR A 11 -5.42 5.13 -43.61
CA TYR A 11 -6.69 5.38 -42.94
C TYR A 11 -6.51 6.05 -41.57
N PHE A 12 -5.48 5.63 -40.82
CA PHE A 12 -5.11 6.26 -39.56
C PHE A 12 -4.66 7.72 -39.72
N LYS A 13 -3.75 8.02 -40.68
CA LYS A 13 -3.23 9.38 -40.95
C LYS A 13 -4.17 10.26 -41.78
N GLY A 14 -5.08 9.67 -42.55
CA GLY A 14 -5.84 10.35 -43.59
C GLY A 14 -6.87 11.34 -43.06
N SER A 15 -6.45 12.61 -42.93
CA SER A 15 -7.34 13.77 -42.90
C SER A 15 -7.62 14.21 -44.33
N ARG A 16 -8.81 13.93 -44.87
CA ARG A 16 -9.31 14.63 -46.06
C ARG A 16 -10.24 15.75 -45.59
N LYS A 17 -10.14 16.91 -46.25
CA LYS A 17 -11.00 18.10 -46.09
C LYS A 17 -12.52 17.84 -46.18
N SER A 18 -12.97 16.62 -46.52
CA SER A 18 -14.38 16.22 -46.61
C SER A 18 -14.84 15.20 -45.53
N SER A 19 -14.07 14.97 -44.46
CA SER A 19 -14.37 13.93 -43.45
C SER A 19 -14.12 14.37 -42.01
N GLY A 20 -14.56 15.57 -41.62
CA GLY A 20 -14.45 16.07 -40.24
C GLY A 20 -15.06 15.09 -39.21
N PHE A 21 -16.19 14.47 -39.57
CA PHE A 21 -16.90 13.51 -38.73
C PHE A 21 -16.06 12.24 -38.43
N LEU A 22 -15.43 11.63 -39.43
CA LEU A 22 -14.53 10.47 -39.20
C LEU A 22 -13.31 10.81 -38.34
N SER A 23 -12.73 12.01 -38.53
CA SER A 23 -11.61 12.44 -37.69
C SER A 23 -12.07 12.65 -36.25
N PHE A 24 -13.26 13.20 -36.06
CA PHE A 24 -13.89 13.37 -34.76
C PHE A 24 -14.14 12.04 -34.05
N ILE A 25 -14.73 11.02 -34.71
CA ILE A 25 -14.95 9.70 -34.10
C ILE A 25 -13.63 9.04 -33.69
N LYS A 26 -12.59 9.16 -34.53
CA LYS A 26 -11.25 8.65 -34.18
C LYS A 26 -10.69 9.34 -32.94
N TYR A 27 -10.73 10.67 -32.87
CA TYR A 27 -10.26 11.39 -31.68
C TYR A 27 -11.08 11.06 -30.43
N MET A 28 -12.40 10.93 -30.56
CA MET A 28 -13.28 10.54 -29.47
C MET A 28 -12.95 9.11 -28.97
N SER A 29 -12.67 8.19 -29.89
CA SER A 29 -12.23 6.83 -29.57
C SER A 29 -10.87 6.82 -28.85
N ILE A 30 -9.88 7.55 -29.37
CA ILE A 30 -8.55 7.67 -28.73
C ILE A 30 -8.69 8.27 -27.34
N THR A 31 -9.51 9.32 -27.18
CA THR A 31 -9.73 10.01 -25.90
C THR A 31 -10.46 9.11 -24.91
N GLY A 32 -11.49 8.38 -25.35
CA GLY A 32 -12.21 7.43 -24.51
C GLY A 32 -11.31 6.31 -23.99
N ILE A 33 -10.45 5.75 -24.86
CA ILE A 33 -9.45 4.75 -24.47
C ILE A 33 -8.40 5.36 -23.52
N ALA A 34 -7.93 6.58 -23.80
CA ALA A 34 -6.94 7.26 -22.97
C ALA A 34 -7.49 7.55 -21.56
N VAL A 35 -8.69 8.11 -21.46
CA VAL A 35 -9.34 8.42 -20.16
C VAL A 35 -9.66 7.13 -19.41
N GLY A 36 -10.21 6.12 -20.08
CA GLY A 36 -10.54 4.84 -19.47
C GLY A 36 -9.32 4.10 -18.91
N SER A 37 -8.24 4.01 -19.71
CA SER A 37 -6.99 3.39 -19.27
C SER A 37 -6.26 4.21 -18.21
N ALA A 38 -6.23 5.55 -18.32
CA ALA A 38 -5.66 6.41 -17.28
C ALA A 38 -6.40 6.23 -15.94
N GLY A 39 -7.74 6.29 -15.95
CA GLY A 39 -8.55 6.13 -14.74
C GLY A 39 -8.35 4.78 -14.07
N LEU A 40 -8.30 3.69 -14.86
CA LEU A 40 -8.01 2.36 -14.35
C LEU A 40 -6.62 2.27 -13.71
N LEU A 41 -5.58 2.75 -14.39
CA LEU A 41 -4.21 2.69 -13.90
C LEU A 41 -4.00 3.57 -12.66
N ILE A 42 -4.63 4.75 -12.60
CA ILE A 42 -4.60 5.62 -11.43
C ILE A 42 -5.26 4.92 -10.23
N ALA A 43 -6.46 4.35 -10.41
CA ALA A 43 -7.16 3.64 -9.34
C ALA A 43 -6.33 2.47 -8.81
N LEU A 44 -5.75 1.66 -9.71
CA LEU A 44 -4.85 0.55 -9.35
C LEU A 44 -3.63 1.02 -8.54
N SER A 45 -2.98 2.08 -9.03
CA SER A 45 -1.79 2.62 -8.38
C SER A 45 -2.09 3.18 -6.98
N ILE A 46 -3.26 3.80 -6.80
CA ILE A 46 -3.70 4.27 -5.47
C ILE A 46 -3.87 3.09 -4.54
N VAL A 47 -4.63 2.09 -4.96
CA VAL A 47 -4.95 0.93 -4.14
C VAL A 47 -3.70 0.16 -3.73
N HIS A 48 -2.78 -0.10 -4.66
CA HIS A 48 -1.50 -0.74 -4.35
C HIS A 48 -0.64 0.14 -3.42
N GLY A 49 -0.62 1.45 -3.65
CA GLY A 49 0.08 2.41 -2.79
C GLY A 49 -0.46 2.39 -1.36
N PHE A 50 -1.78 2.30 -1.18
CA PHE A 50 -2.41 2.20 0.15
C PHE A 50 -1.96 0.93 0.87
N LYS A 51 -2.05 -0.22 0.20
CA LYS A 51 -1.60 -1.51 0.74
C LYS A 51 -0.14 -1.46 1.16
N SER A 52 0.74 -1.00 0.27
CA SER A 52 2.18 -0.92 0.47
C SER A 52 2.56 0.01 1.63
N THR A 53 1.92 1.19 1.69
CA THR A 53 2.18 2.18 2.75
C THR A 53 1.80 1.66 4.12
N ILE A 54 0.61 1.05 4.26
CA ILE A 54 0.12 0.53 5.55
C ILE A 54 0.98 -0.65 6.00
N ASN A 55 1.21 -1.62 5.11
CA ASN A 55 2.07 -2.76 5.41
C ASN A 55 3.49 -2.31 5.78
N GLY A 56 4.07 -1.38 5.02
CA GLY A 56 5.40 -0.84 5.28
C GLY A 56 5.51 -0.17 6.65
N LYS A 57 4.55 0.67 7.03
CA LYS A 57 4.53 1.33 8.34
C LYS A 57 4.48 0.33 9.49
N ILE A 58 3.59 -0.67 9.39
CA ILE A 58 3.43 -1.70 10.42
C ILE A 58 4.72 -2.55 10.52
N MET A 59 5.26 -3.00 9.40
CA MET A 59 6.48 -3.82 9.36
C MET A 59 7.73 -3.06 9.84
N ASP A 60 7.80 -1.75 9.60
CA ASP A 60 8.92 -0.93 10.06
C ASP A 60 8.88 -0.71 11.58
N PHE A 61 7.70 -0.45 12.14
CA PHE A 61 7.51 -0.09 13.55
C PHE A 61 7.41 -1.31 14.50
N ALA A 62 6.69 -2.35 14.10
CA ALA A 62 6.43 -3.51 14.96
C ALA A 62 7.41 -4.68 14.68
N PRO A 63 7.71 -5.50 15.69
CA PRO A 63 8.51 -6.70 15.48
C PRO A 63 7.80 -7.71 14.58
N HIS A 64 8.58 -8.53 13.86
CA HIS A 64 8.01 -9.58 13.02
C HIS A 64 7.47 -10.73 13.87
N ILE A 65 8.18 -11.07 14.94
CA ILE A 65 7.81 -12.11 15.90
C ILE A 65 8.09 -11.62 17.31
N THR A 66 7.17 -11.88 18.24
CA THR A 66 7.35 -11.67 19.67
C THR A 66 7.30 -13.02 20.38
N VAL A 67 8.35 -13.34 21.12
CA VAL A 67 8.40 -14.51 22.00
C VAL A 67 7.86 -14.09 23.36
N THR A 68 6.77 -14.72 23.79
CA THR A 68 6.06 -14.49 25.07
C THR A 68 5.86 -15.82 25.81
N THR A 69 5.07 -15.84 26.89
CA THR A 69 4.58 -17.08 27.51
C THR A 69 3.08 -17.25 27.34
N PHE A 70 2.60 -18.50 27.31
CA PHE A 70 1.16 -18.81 27.23
C PHE A 70 0.33 -18.37 28.44
N THR A 71 0.98 -18.03 29.56
CA THR A 71 0.31 -17.76 30.84
C THR A 71 0.26 -16.27 31.18
N ASP A 72 0.60 -15.39 30.24
CA ASP A 72 0.83 -13.95 30.46
C ASP A 72 1.79 -13.68 31.64
N ARG A 73 2.66 -14.65 31.93
CA ARG A 73 3.69 -14.53 32.96
C ARG A 73 4.98 -14.05 32.31
N PRO A 74 5.79 -13.26 33.02
CA PRO A 74 7.11 -12.88 32.53
C PRO A 74 7.97 -14.10 32.21
N ILE A 75 8.82 -13.97 31.20
CA ILE A 75 9.87 -14.92 30.88
C ILE A 75 10.92 -14.85 31.98
N GLU A 76 11.04 -15.92 32.76
CA GLU A 76 12.18 -16.12 33.67
C GLU A 76 13.42 -16.54 32.88
N ARG A 77 14.59 -16.06 33.30
CA ARG A 77 15.88 -16.34 32.64
C ARG A 77 15.88 -15.97 31.15
N VAL A 78 15.35 -14.78 30.87
CA VAL A 78 15.26 -14.24 29.50
C VAL A 78 16.61 -14.21 28.80
N ASP A 79 17.71 -14.04 29.54
CA ASP A 79 19.09 -14.10 29.06
C ASP A 79 19.43 -15.43 28.37
N THR A 80 18.93 -16.55 28.89
CA THR A 80 19.16 -17.88 28.33
C THR A 80 18.43 -18.05 27.00
N VAL A 81 17.16 -17.65 26.95
CA VAL A 81 16.36 -17.67 25.71
C VAL A 81 16.94 -16.70 24.68
N PHE A 82 17.35 -15.52 25.15
CA PHE A 82 17.99 -14.52 24.31
C PHE A 82 19.26 -15.06 23.68
N ALA A 83 20.17 -15.67 24.45
CA ALA A 83 21.40 -16.28 23.90
C ALA A 83 21.10 -17.43 22.93
N HIS A 84 20.10 -18.28 23.23
CA HIS A 84 19.68 -19.36 22.34
C HIS A 84 19.27 -18.84 20.95
N LEU A 85 18.65 -17.67 20.89
CA LEU A 85 18.24 -17.05 19.63
C LEU A 85 19.43 -16.61 18.74
N ASP A 86 20.66 -16.52 19.25
CA ASP A 86 21.84 -16.16 18.42
C ASP A 86 22.19 -17.24 17.38
N GLN A 87 21.68 -18.46 17.52
CA GLN A 87 21.95 -19.54 16.56
C GLN A 87 21.18 -19.40 15.23
N TYR A 88 20.22 -18.47 15.16
CA TYR A 88 19.35 -18.31 13.98
C TYR A 88 19.84 -17.12 13.11
N PRO A 89 20.53 -17.37 11.99
CA PRO A 89 20.98 -16.31 11.08
C PRO A 89 19.83 -15.56 10.40
N GLU A 90 18.62 -16.13 10.41
CA GLU A 90 17.40 -15.48 9.91
C GLU A 90 16.99 -14.26 10.73
N ILE A 91 17.46 -14.14 11.97
CA ILE A 91 17.17 -13.01 12.87
C ILE A 91 18.15 -11.86 12.56
N LYS A 92 17.61 -10.76 12.01
CA LYS A 92 18.36 -9.53 11.73
C LYS A 92 18.68 -8.76 13.01
N SER A 93 17.72 -8.69 13.92
CA SER A 93 17.90 -8.06 15.24
C SER A 93 16.89 -8.60 16.24
N LYS A 94 17.24 -8.52 17.52
CA LYS A 94 16.39 -8.93 18.64
C LYS A 94 16.58 -8.00 19.83
N GLN A 95 15.54 -7.80 20.63
CA GLN A 95 15.59 -7.01 21.85
C GLN A 95 14.72 -7.61 22.95
N ILE A 96 15.13 -7.39 24.20
CA ILE A 96 14.32 -7.77 25.36
C ILE A 96 13.39 -6.60 25.66
N VAL A 97 12.10 -6.90 25.89
CA VAL A 97 11.11 -5.87 26.19
C VAL A 97 10.43 -6.12 27.51
N ILE A 98 10.15 -5.00 28.20
CA ILE A 98 9.30 -4.97 29.38
C ILE A 98 8.16 -4.04 29.09
N GLN A 99 6.93 -4.47 29.33
CA GLN A 99 5.76 -3.68 29.01
C GLN A 99 4.71 -3.79 30.11
N GLY A 100 4.08 -2.67 30.41
CA GLY A 100 3.00 -2.64 31.40
C GLY A 100 2.16 -1.38 31.28
N GLN A 101 0.93 -1.45 31.76
CA GLN A 101 0.02 -0.32 31.79
C GLN A 101 0.42 0.65 32.91
N VAL A 102 0.47 1.94 32.57
CA VAL A 102 0.86 3.02 33.48
C VAL A 102 -0.08 4.21 33.31
N MET A 103 -0.19 5.03 34.35
CA MET A 103 -0.70 6.40 34.20
C MET A 103 0.49 7.31 33.97
N ILE A 104 0.38 8.22 33.01
CA ILE A 104 1.36 9.28 32.78
C ILE A 104 0.73 10.65 32.94
N GLN A 105 1.49 11.56 33.54
CA GLN A 105 1.00 12.85 33.98
C GLN A 105 2.00 13.96 33.69
N THR A 106 1.48 15.08 33.20
CA THR A 106 2.14 16.39 33.14
C THR A 106 1.55 17.32 34.21
N ARG A 107 1.92 18.60 34.18
CA ARG A 107 1.29 19.60 35.08
C ARG A 107 -0.20 19.78 34.80
N ASP A 108 -0.60 19.59 33.54
CA ASP A 108 -1.89 20.04 33.03
C ASP A 108 -2.85 18.88 32.71
N ALA A 109 -2.33 17.68 32.45
CA ALA A 109 -3.14 16.52 32.05
C ALA A 109 -2.59 15.19 32.57
N VAL A 110 -3.46 14.17 32.59
CA VAL A 110 -3.17 12.80 32.99
C VAL A 110 -3.91 11.82 32.08
N THR A 111 -3.23 10.79 31.61
CA THR A 111 -3.83 9.76 30.75
C THR A 111 -3.17 8.39 30.99
N GLY A 112 -3.84 7.32 30.58
CA GLY A 112 -3.33 5.96 30.69
C GLY A 112 -2.61 5.56 29.40
N THR A 113 -1.52 4.81 29.51
CA THR A 113 -0.76 4.31 28.33
C THR A 113 -0.05 2.99 28.64
N THR A 114 0.54 2.38 27.63
CA THR A 114 1.46 1.26 27.80
C THR A 114 2.90 1.76 27.79
N LEU A 115 3.61 1.60 28.92
CA LEU A 115 5.03 1.89 28.98
C LEU A 115 5.81 0.70 28.44
N LYS A 116 6.70 0.94 27.48
CA LYS A 116 7.58 -0.07 26.88
C LYS A 116 9.04 0.23 27.16
N GLY A 117 9.69 -0.63 27.92
CA GLY A 117 11.12 -0.65 28.17
C GLY A 117 11.88 -1.34 27.05
N VAL A 118 12.82 -0.63 26.42
CA VAL A 118 13.64 -1.13 25.30
C VAL A 118 15.13 -0.89 25.52
N ASP A 119 15.98 -1.65 24.84
CA ASP A 119 17.44 -1.48 24.95
C ASP A 119 17.92 -0.22 24.23
N LEU A 120 18.78 0.57 24.90
CA LEU A 120 19.31 1.84 24.36
C LEU A 120 20.13 1.64 23.08
N ASP A 121 20.95 0.58 23.06
CA ASP A 121 21.88 0.30 21.97
C ASP A 121 21.19 -0.34 20.75
N ARG A 122 19.90 -0.68 20.89
CA ARG A 122 19.08 -1.35 19.87
C ARG A 122 17.78 -0.56 19.72
N PRO A 123 17.84 0.67 19.18
CA PRO A 123 16.70 1.58 19.14
C PRO A 123 15.50 0.85 18.57
N SER A 124 14.39 0.93 19.30
CA SER A 124 13.14 0.24 19.00
C SER A 124 12.84 0.31 17.51
N PHE A 125 12.72 -0.86 16.89
CA PHE A 125 12.24 -1.12 15.54
C PHE A 125 11.69 0.10 14.79
N GLY A 126 12.57 0.81 14.06
CA GLY A 126 12.15 1.86 13.12
C GLY A 126 11.63 3.16 13.74
N VAL A 127 11.44 3.28 15.06
CA VAL A 127 10.88 4.47 15.72
C VAL A 127 11.65 5.74 15.39
N GLY A 128 12.98 5.65 15.28
CA GLY A 128 13.83 6.79 14.91
C GLY A 128 13.48 7.43 13.56
N LYS A 129 12.91 6.67 12.60
CA LYS A 129 12.46 7.21 11.31
C LYS A 129 11.19 8.05 11.42
N TYR A 130 10.42 7.84 12.49
CA TYR A 130 9.11 8.46 12.71
C TYR A 130 9.16 9.57 13.75
N ILE A 131 10.34 9.95 14.25
CA ILE A 131 10.47 11.10 15.17
C ILE A 131 10.09 12.37 14.40
N SER A 132 8.97 12.97 14.78
CA SER A 132 8.48 14.24 14.23
C SER A 132 9.09 15.43 14.97
N GLU A 133 9.31 15.31 16.29
CA GLU A 133 9.91 16.36 17.12
C GLU A 133 10.96 15.80 18.10
N GLY A 134 12.01 16.58 18.33
CA GLY A 134 13.09 16.22 19.25
C GLY A 134 14.01 15.12 18.71
N THR A 135 14.47 14.23 19.59
CA THR A 135 15.39 13.14 19.27
C THR A 135 15.02 11.88 20.04
N TYR A 136 15.14 10.70 19.42
CA TYR A 136 15.00 9.43 20.12
C TYR A 136 16.20 9.20 21.07
N ASN A 137 16.08 9.63 22.33
CA ASN A 137 17.11 9.47 23.35
C ASN A 137 16.52 9.08 24.70
N LEU A 138 16.59 7.78 25.04
CA LEU A 138 16.06 7.24 26.30
C LEU A 138 17.12 7.20 27.43
N GLY A 139 18.29 7.81 27.18
CA GLY A 139 19.38 7.93 28.15
C GLY A 139 19.08 8.97 29.23
N GLN A 140 20.05 9.24 30.11
CA GLN A 140 19.91 10.27 31.13
C GLN A 140 20.44 11.61 30.62
N ASP A 141 19.75 12.69 30.99
CA ASP A 141 20.19 14.06 30.72
C ASP A 141 21.27 14.53 31.72
N SER A 142 21.72 15.78 31.57
CA SER A 142 22.72 16.39 32.47
C SER A 142 22.26 16.52 33.93
N THR A 143 20.96 16.40 34.20
CA THR A 143 20.36 16.41 35.54
C THR A 143 20.20 15.00 36.12
N GLY A 144 20.56 13.96 35.35
CA GLY A 144 20.35 12.55 35.70
C GLY A 144 18.94 12.04 35.43
N MET A 145 18.07 12.86 34.82
CA MET A 145 16.69 12.47 34.51
C MET A 145 16.67 11.62 33.23
N PRO A 146 16.04 10.43 33.27
CA PRO A 146 15.95 9.58 32.09
C PRO A 146 15.01 10.15 31.03
N GLY A 147 15.31 9.88 29.77
CA GLY A 147 14.49 10.23 28.63
C GLY A 147 13.29 9.29 28.46
N ILE A 148 12.18 9.85 28.00
CA ILE A 148 11.00 9.14 27.49
C ILE A 148 10.72 9.64 26.07
N ALA A 149 10.27 8.73 25.21
CA ALA A 149 9.70 9.06 23.90
C ALA A 149 8.25 8.58 23.85
N MET A 150 7.37 9.30 23.17
CA MET A 150 5.96 8.91 23.07
C MET A 150 5.36 9.32 21.73
N GLY A 151 4.21 8.76 21.41
CA GLY A 151 3.49 9.14 20.20
C GLY A 151 2.92 10.56 20.26
N ALA A 152 2.71 11.15 19.08
CA ALA A 152 2.24 12.53 18.92
C ALA A 152 0.85 12.75 19.54
N GLN A 153 -0.06 11.79 19.39
CA GLN A 153 -1.39 11.87 19.99
C GLN A 153 -1.33 11.83 21.52
N LEU A 154 -0.49 10.95 22.08
CA LEU A 154 -0.26 10.90 23.53
C LEU A 154 0.35 12.20 24.08
N ALA A 155 1.31 12.78 23.37
CA ALA A 155 1.91 14.07 23.73
C ALA A 155 0.86 15.20 23.67
N GLN A 156 -0.01 15.19 22.66
CA GLN A 156 -1.08 16.17 22.50
C GLN A 156 -2.11 16.08 23.64
N GLU A 157 -2.56 14.87 23.99
CA GLU A 157 -3.47 14.65 25.12
C GLU A 157 -2.88 15.13 26.45
N LEU A 158 -1.57 14.96 26.62
CA LEU A 158 -0.83 15.41 27.79
C LEU A 158 -0.46 16.89 27.78
N GLN A 159 -0.68 17.58 26.66
CA GLN A 159 -0.18 18.94 26.42
C GLN A 159 1.33 19.03 26.68
N ALA A 160 2.07 18.00 26.26
CA ALA A 160 3.49 17.86 26.48
C ALA A 160 4.30 18.31 25.27
N GLU A 161 5.28 19.18 25.49
CA GLU A 161 6.29 19.57 24.50
C GLU A 161 7.65 18.92 24.83
N ILE A 162 8.56 18.90 23.86
CA ILE A 162 9.94 18.42 24.09
C ILE A 162 10.56 19.16 25.29
N GLY A 163 11.12 18.38 26.22
CA GLY A 163 11.68 18.89 27.47
C GLY A 163 10.73 18.86 28.66
N SER A 164 9.42 18.64 28.45
CA SER A 164 8.45 18.44 29.54
C SER A 164 8.85 17.30 30.48
N VAL A 165 8.53 17.46 31.75
CA VAL A 165 8.71 16.41 32.77
C VAL A 165 7.45 15.57 32.83
N ILE A 166 7.58 14.30 32.50
CA ILE A 166 6.50 13.31 32.51
C ILE A 166 6.66 12.45 33.77
N THR A 167 5.62 12.42 34.61
CA THR A 167 5.58 11.55 35.78
C THR A 167 4.80 10.29 35.43
N VAL A 168 5.39 9.13 35.67
CA VAL A 168 4.83 7.81 35.35
C VAL A 168 4.48 7.09 36.65
N TYR A 169 3.29 6.49 36.71
CA TYR A 169 2.75 5.72 37.83
C TYR A 169 2.38 4.32 37.37
N THR A 170 2.79 3.28 38.10
CA THR A 170 2.30 1.91 37.84
C THR A 170 0.85 1.73 38.28
N ILE A 171 0.10 0.90 37.56
CA ILE A 171 -1.33 0.61 37.85
C ILE A 171 -1.51 -0.75 38.57
N GLU A 172 -0.44 -1.36 39.09
CA GLU A 172 -0.54 -2.69 39.72
C GLU A 172 -1.34 -2.68 41.03
N GLY A 173 -2.55 -3.25 40.98
CA GLY A 173 -3.43 -3.47 42.13
C GLY A 173 -4.32 -2.27 42.49
N ILE A 174 -5.25 -2.47 43.42
CA ILE A 174 -6.07 -1.38 43.96
C ILE A 174 -5.17 -0.54 44.89
N PRO A 175 -5.05 0.78 44.69
CA PRO A 175 -4.30 1.64 45.60
C PRO A 175 -4.80 1.46 47.04
N SER A 176 -3.89 1.09 47.94
CA SER A 176 -4.20 0.88 49.36
C SER A 176 -3.08 1.44 50.22
N LEU A 177 -3.30 1.56 51.54
CA LEU A 177 -2.26 2.00 52.49
C LEU A 177 -0.97 1.13 52.45
N ILE A 178 -1.04 -0.05 51.83
CA ILE A 178 0.03 -1.05 51.78
C ILE A 178 0.62 -1.19 50.36
N ASN A 179 -0.10 -0.74 49.32
CA ASN A 179 0.34 -0.83 47.92
C ASN A 179 0.31 0.57 47.28
N SER A 180 1.46 1.24 47.30
CA SER A 180 1.67 2.53 46.63
C SER A 180 2.24 2.29 45.23
N PRO A 181 1.78 3.05 44.23
CA PRO A 181 2.32 2.92 42.87
C PRO A 181 3.81 3.31 42.87
N GLU A 182 4.58 2.65 42.02
CA GLU A 182 5.94 3.11 41.74
C GLU A 182 5.86 4.37 40.88
N ILE A 183 6.63 5.39 41.27
CA ILE A 183 6.59 6.71 40.64
C ILE A 183 7.97 7.02 40.12
N LYS A 184 8.06 7.41 38.85
CA LYS A 184 9.31 7.88 38.27
C LYS A 184 9.08 9.03 37.29
N GLN A 185 10.01 9.97 37.30
CA GLN A 185 9.99 11.12 36.40
C GLN A 185 10.95 10.90 35.24
N PHE A 186 10.50 11.31 34.06
CA PHE A 186 11.24 11.25 32.81
C PHE A 186 11.16 12.60 32.10
N ARG A 187 12.15 12.89 31.26
CA ARG A 187 12.12 14.03 30.35
C ARG A 187 11.66 13.59 28.98
N LEU A 188 10.66 14.27 28.42
CA LEU A 188 10.23 14.04 27.04
C LEU A 188 11.35 14.47 26.09
N THR A 189 11.92 13.50 25.37
CA THR A 189 13.08 13.72 24.47
C THR A 189 12.73 13.64 23.01
N GLY A 190 11.72 12.84 22.66
CA GLY A 190 11.27 12.66 21.29
C GLY A 190 9.77 12.37 21.23
N ILE A 191 9.13 12.94 20.23
CA ILE A 191 7.75 12.64 19.85
C ILE A 191 7.81 11.94 18.51
N TYR A 192 7.19 10.77 18.41
CA TYR A 192 7.08 10.05 17.14
C TYR A 192 5.65 10.10 16.59
N GLU A 193 5.54 10.05 15.27
CA GLU A 193 4.27 10.05 14.55
C GLU A 193 4.34 9.03 13.42
N THR A 194 3.73 7.88 13.63
CA THR A 194 3.61 6.83 12.62
C THR A 194 2.40 7.07 11.71
N GLY A 195 1.42 7.82 12.20
CA GLY A 195 0.10 7.99 11.63
C GLY A 195 -0.79 6.77 11.77
N ILE A 196 -0.43 5.80 12.61
CA ILE A 196 -1.32 4.72 13.00
C ILE A 196 -1.66 4.94 14.47
N ASP A 197 -2.93 5.25 14.75
CA ASP A 197 -3.39 5.61 16.10
C ASP A 197 -2.88 4.62 17.14
N ARG A 198 -3.05 3.30 16.91
CA ARG A 198 -2.58 2.22 17.81
C ARG A 198 -1.09 2.26 18.19
N PHE A 199 -0.26 3.01 17.48
CA PHE A 199 1.13 3.26 17.84
C PHE A 199 1.33 4.63 18.49
N ASP A 200 0.62 5.64 18.02
CA ASP A 200 0.80 7.04 18.40
C ASP A 200 0.03 7.43 19.69
N ASP A 201 -0.94 6.63 20.13
CA ASP A 201 -1.73 6.83 21.37
C ASP A 201 -1.35 5.84 22.50
N VAL A 202 -0.91 4.61 22.17
CA VAL A 202 -0.79 3.53 23.16
C VAL A 202 0.61 3.39 23.78
N PHE A 203 1.69 3.82 23.13
CA PHE A 203 3.04 3.52 23.62
C PHE A 203 3.83 4.75 24.09
N ALA A 204 4.40 4.64 25.29
CA ALA A 204 5.50 5.48 25.74
C ALA A 204 6.74 4.61 25.97
N MET A 205 7.88 5.01 25.44
CA MET A 205 9.12 4.23 25.43
C MET A 205 10.14 4.80 26.38
N VAL A 206 10.76 3.94 27.18
CA VAL A 206 11.86 4.25 28.11
C VAL A 206 12.95 3.20 27.99
N SER A 207 14.12 3.46 28.56
CA SER A 207 15.14 2.43 28.58
C SER A 207 14.74 1.25 29.48
N ARG A 208 15.05 0.03 29.05
CA ARG A 208 14.71 -1.22 29.74
C ARG A 208 15.10 -1.22 31.22
N PRO A 209 16.29 -0.74 31.65
CA PRO A 209 16.62 -0.66 33.08
C PRO A 209 15.65 0.20 33.90
N HIS A 210 15.09 1.26 33.30
CA HIS A 210 14.14 2.13 33.96
C HIS A 210 12.75 1.48 34.07
N ALA A 211 12.34 0.73 33.03
CA ALA A 211 11.13 -0.08 33.09
C ALA A 211 11.26 -1.23 34.12
N GLN A 212 12.41 -1.89 34.20
CA GLN A 212 12.70 -2.93 35.21
C GLN A 212 12.50 -2.40 36.63
N GLN A 213 13.04 -1.22 36.92
CA GLN A 213 12.88 -0.59 38.23
C GLN A 213 11.42 -0.25 38.52
N LEU A 214 10.72 0.32 37.53
CA LEU A 214 9.33 0.75 37.69
C LEU A 214 8.39 -0.44 37.94
N PHE A 215 8.55 -1.54 37.20
CA PHE A 215 7.74 -2.76 37.35
C PHE A 215 8.34 -3.79 38.33
N LYS A 216 9.42 -3.44 39.04
CA LYS A 216 10.12 -4.32 39.99
C LYS A 216 10.59 -5.66 39.40
N TYR A 217 10.94 -5.68 38.12
CA TYR A 217 11.46 -6.87 37.45
C TYR A 217 12.94 -7.08 37.77
N PRO A 218 13.35 -8.30 38.16
CA PRO A 218 14.76 -8.66 38.21
C PRO A 218 15.45 -8.54 36.83
N PRO A 219 16.78 -8.39 36.78
CA PRO A 219 17.51 -8.21 35.52
C PRO A 219 17.28 -9.28 34.45
N ASN A 220 17.02 -10.53 34.88
CA ASN A 220 16.83 -11.70 34.01
C ASN A 220 15.36 -12.05 33.76
N VAL A 221 14.45 -11.10 34.03
CA VAL A 221 13.01 -11.26 33.82
C VAL A 221 12.51 -10.19 32.84
N ALA A 222 11.65 -10.60 31.92
CA ALA A 222 11.07 -9.71 30.92
C ALA A 222 9.72 -10.21 30.42
N ASP A 223 8.89 -9.34 29.85
CA ASP A 223 7.58 -9.74 29.32
C ASP A 223 7.70 -10.44 27.96
N GLY A 224 8.74 -10.13 27.20
CA GLY A 224 8.97 -10.77 25.92
C GLY A 224 10.33 -10.50 25.29
N ILE A 225 10.58 -11.22 24.20
CA ILE A 225 11.70 -10.96 23.29
C ILE A 225 11.13 -10.66 21.92
N GLU A 226 11.43 -9.49 21.40
CA GLU A 226 10.98 -9.08 20.09
C GLU A 226 12.05 -9.32 19.04
N LEU A 227 11.64 -9.88 17.89
CA LEU A 227 12.50 -10.31 16.81
C LEU A 227 12.14 -9.60 15.51
N ARG A 228 13.18 -9.16 14.79
CA ARG A 228 13.08 -8.76 13.39
C ARG A 228 13.90 -9.70 12.53
N LEU A 229 13.22 -10.27 11.54
CA LEU A 229 13.82 -11.19 10.58
C LEU A 229 14.51 -10.42 9.46
N GLN A 230 15.38 -11.11 8.72
CA GLN A 230 15.93 -10.62 7.46
C GLN A 230 14.81 -10.42 6.42
N ASP A 231 15.01 -9.49 5.50
CA ASP A 231 13.98 -9.05 4.55
C ASP A 231 13.56 -10.16 3.55
N ASN A 232 14.38 -11.21 3.41
CA ASN A 232 14.14 -12.37 2.54
C ASN A 232 13.58 -13.60 3.26
N VAL A 233 13.31 -13.51 4.57
CA VAL A 233 12.83 -14.62 5.37
C VAL A 233 11.31 -14.53 5.52
N ASP A 234 10.62 -15.62 5.20
CA ASP A 234 9.19 -15.74 5.46
C ASP A 234 8.94 -15.95 6.96
N ILE A 235 8.02 -15.14 7.52
CA ILE A 235 7.69 -15.12 8.95
C ILE A 235 7.01 -16.43 9.37
N PHE A 236 6.12 -17.00 8.55
CA PHE A 236 5.33 -18.16 8.99
C PHE A 236 6.16 -19.44 9.13
N PRO A 237 6.97 -19.86 8.14
CA PRO A 237 7.84 -21.02 8.28
C PRO A 237 8.87 -20.85 9.39
N PHE A 238 9.41 -19.62 9.55
CA PHE A 238 10.35 -19.35 10.64
C PHE A 238 9.69 -19.41 12.01
N LYS A 239 8.44 -18.94 12.15
CA LYS A 239 7.67 -19.07 13.39
C LYS A 239 7.44 -20.54 13.76
N GLU A 240 7.12 -21.40 12.79
CA GLU A 240 7.00 -22.85 13.02
C GLU A 240 8.33 -23.47 13.48
N LYS A 241 9.42 -23.18 12.77
CA LYS A 241 10.78 -23.60 13.15
C LYS A 241 11.15 -23.15 14.57
N LEU A 242 10.78 -21.92 14.94
CA LEU A 242 11.05 -21.38 16.27
C LEU A 242 10.19 -22.07 17.34
N SER A 243 8.92 -22.36 17.05
CA SER A 243 8.00 -23.06 17.96
C SER A 243 8.38 -24.52 18.21
N GLU A 244 9.08 -25.17 17.28
CA GLU A 244 9.65 -26.51 17.52
C GLU A 244 10.81 -26.48 18.53
N SER A 245 11.61 -25.40 18.54
CA SER A 245 12.74 -25.26 19.45
C SER A 245 12.36 -24.65 20.80
N LEU A 246 11.51 -23.63 20.79
CA LEU A 246 10.99 -22.94 21.98
C LEU A 246 9.60 -23.50 22.26
N THR A 247 9.57 -24.62 22.97
CA THR A 247 8.33 -25.31 23.36
C THR A 247 7.73 -24.66 24.62
N PHE A 248 6.65 -25.26 25.15
CA PHE A 248 5.98 -24.79 26.37
C PHE A 248 7.00 -24.48 27.50
N PRO A 249 6.91 -23.32 28.18
CA PRO A 249 5.77 -22.39 28.22
C PRO A 249 5.83 -21.24 27.19
N TYR A 250 6.77 -21.25 26.24
CA TYR A 250 6.95 -20.16 25.28
C TYR A 250 5.90 -20.19 24.18
N TYR A 251 5.49 -19.00 23.74
CA TYR A 251 4.61 -18.80 22.60
C TYR A 251 5.20 -17.74 21.68
N ASN A 252 5.12 -17.99 20.36
CA ASN A 252 5.68 -17.10 19.34
C ASN A 252 4.52 -16.45 18.58
N GLU A 253 4.26 -15.18 18.86
CA GLU A 253 3.26 -14.37 18.17
C GLU A 253 3.88 -13.70 16.95
N THR A 254 3.17 -13.70 15.84
CA THR A 254 3.61 -12.95 14.65
C THR A 254 2.97 -11.57 14.63
N ILE A 255 3.58 -10.66 13.88
CA ILE A 255 3.00 -9.33 13.60
C ILE A 255 1.58 -9.43 13.02
N TYR A 256 1.30 -10.46 12.23
CA TYR A 256 -0.02 -10.72 11.65
C TYR A 256 -1.06 -11.15 12.70
N THR A 257 -0.63 -11.77 13.79
CA THR A 257 -1.51 -12.11 14.91
C THR A 257 -1.77 -10.87 15.78
N VAL A 258 -0.72 -10.14 16.16
CA VAL A 258 -0.82 -8.95 17.04
C VAL A 258 -1.63 -7.83 16.38
N PHE A 259 -1.43 -7.60 15.08
CA PHE A 259 -2.14 -6.58 14.29
C PHE A 259 -3.19 -7.18 13.35
N GLY A 260 -3.76 -8.33 13.72
CA GLY A 260 -4.68 -9.10 12.87
C GLY A 260 -5.85 -8.29 12.34
N ASN A 261 -6.41 -7.34 13.10
CA ASN A 261 -7.50 -6.48 12.62
C ASN A 261 -7.06 -5.56 11.45
N ILE A 262 -5.85 -5.00 11.52
CA ILE A 262 -5.35 -4.12 10.46
C ILE A 262 -5.01 -4.94 9.22
N PHE A 263 -4.33 -6.08 9.39
CA PHE A 263 -4.01 -6.97 8.27
C PHE A 263 -5.27 -7.58 7.63
N ALA A 264 -6.27 -7.97 8.43
CA ALA A 264 -7.55 -8.45 7.91
C ALA A 264 -8.27 -7.36 7.12
N TRP A 265 -8.24 -6.10 7.58
CA TRP A 265 -8.79 -4.98 6.82
C TRP A 265 -8.03 -4.74 5.51
N VAL A 266 -6.68 -4.79 5.52
CA VAL A 266 -5.86 -4.72 4.31
C VAL A 266 -6.17 -5.87 3.34
N GLU A 267 -6.34 -7.08 3.84
CA GLU A 267 -6.67 -8.27 3.06
C GLU A 267 -8.09 -8.20 2.49
N LEU A 268 -9.07 -7.70 3.24
CA LEU A 268 -10.42 -7.41 2.73
C LEU A 268 -10.36 -6.41 1.58
N GLN A 269 -9.54 -5.36 1.72
CA GLN A 269 -9.34 -4.38 0.66
C GLN A 269 -8.72 -5.04 -0.57
N GLU A 270 -7.71 -5.87 -0.38
CA GLU A 270 -7.05 -6.65 -1.44
C GLU A 270 -8.03 -7.56 -2.20
N ASN A 271 -8.90 -8.26 -1.48
CA ASN A 271 -9.90 -9.14 -2.06
C ASN A 271 -10.98 -8.38 -2.84
N MET A 272 -11.22 -7.10 -2.54
CA MET A 272 -12.14 -6.24 -3.31
C MET A 272 -11.51 -5.69 -4.59
N ILE A 273 -10.17 -5.64 -4.69
CA ILE A 273 -9.46 -5.09 -5.85
C ILE A 273 -9.86 -5.79 -7.15
N PRO A 274 -9.81 -7.14 -7.28
CA PRO A 274 -10.18 -7.81 -8.52
C PRO A 274 -11.63 -7.54 -8.95
N LEU A 275 -12.55 -7.39 -7.99
CA LEU A 275 -13.96 -7.10 -8.26
C LEU A 275 -14.12 -5.70 -8.87
N VAL A 276 -13.52 -4.69 -8.24
CA VAL A 276 -13.55 -3.29 -8.72
C VAL A 276 -12.86 -3.19 -10.08
N ILE A 277 -11.67 -3.79 -10.24
CA ILE A 277 -10.95 -3.86 -11.52
C ILE A 277 -11.83 -4.48 -12.59
N SER A 278 -12.44 -5.63 -12.31
CA SER A 278 -13.28 -6.33 -13.29
C SER A 278 -14.44 -5.45 -13.73
N GLY A 279 -15.10 -4.76 -12.80
CA GLY A 279 -16.15 -3.77 -13.11
C GLY A 279 -15.64 -2.64 -13.99
N MET A 280 -14.50 -2.04 -13.67
CA MET A 280 -13.89 -0.97 -14.46
C MET A 280 -13.50 -1.44 -15.86
N ILE A 281 -12.92 -2.64 -15.98
CA ILE A 281 -12.57 -3.26 -17.27
C ILE A 281 -13.82 -3.48 -18.10
N ILE A 282 -14.92 -3.96 -17.53
CA ILE A 282 -16.18 -4.17 -18.26
C ILE A 282 -16.71 -2.84 -18.80
N VAL A 283 -16.77 -1.79 -17.97
CA VAL A 283 -17.23 -0.46 -18.39
C VAL A 283 -16.33 0.11 -19.49
N ALA A 284 -15.01 0.00 -19.33
CA ALA A 284 -14.04 0.42 -20.33
C ALA A 284 -14.16 -0.39 -21.63
N ALA A 285 -14.39 -1.69 -21.53
CA ALA A 285 -14.56 -2.59 -22.68
C ALA A 285 -15.79 -2.20 -23.51
N PHE A 286 -16.93 -1.95 -22.88
CA PHE A 286 -18.14 -1.53 -23.61
C PHE A 286 -17.95 -0.19 -24.33
N ASN A 287 -17.33 0.79 -23.66
CA ASN A 287 -17.05 2.08 -24.25
C ASN A 287 -16.11 1.94 -25.47
N LEU A 288 -15.03 1.16 -25.29
CA LEU A 288 -14.05 0.86 -26.32
C LEU A 288 -14.66 0.10 -27.51
N ILE A 289 -15.47 -0.94 -27.25
CA ILE A 289 -16.16 -1.71 -28.28
C ILE A 289 -17.10 -0.80 -29.06
N GLY A 290 -17.91 0.02 -28.38
CA GLY A 290 -18.83 0.96 -29.02
C GLY A 290 -18.12 1.97 -29.93
N ALA A 291 -17.02 2.55 -29.45
CA ALA A 291 -16.24 3.53 -30.18
C ALA A 291 -15.59 2.94 -31.45
N ILE A 292 -14.94 1.77 -31.32
CA ILE A 292 -14.32 1.05 -32.45
C ILE A 292 -15.39 0.54 -33.43
N LEU A 293 -16.51 0.04 -32.94
CA LEU A 293 -17.62 -0.42 -33.78
C LEU A 293 -18.11 0.71 -34.68
N MET A 294 -18.36 1.90 -34.11
CA MET A 294 -18.80 3.06 -34.88
C MET A 294 -17.78 3.44 -35.95
N MET A 295 -16.50 3.45 -35.60
CA MET A 295 -15.40 3.75 -36.53
C MET A 295 -15.38 2.81 -37.74
N VAL A 296 -15.58 1.50 -37.54
CA VAL A 296 -15.61 0.52 -38.63
C VAL A 296 -16.90 0.67 -39.47
N LEU A 297 -18.04 0.93 -38.82
CA LEU A 297 -19.32 1.10 -39.51
C LEU A 297 -19.34 2.32 -40.44
N GLU A 298 -18.73 3.43 -40.05
CA GLU A 298 -18.56 4.60 -40.93
C GLU A 298 -17.74 4.30 -42.19
N ARG A 299 -16.83 3.33 -42.10
CA ARG A 299 -15.94 2.91 -43.19
C ARG A 299 -16.53 1.81 -44.07
N THR A 300 -17.81 1.45 -43.88
CA THR A 300 -18.49 0.43 -44.69
C THR A 300 -18.46 0.71 -46.19
N ARG A 301 -18.56 1.98 -46.61
CA ARG A 301 -18.43 2.36 -48.02
C ARG A 301 -17.03 2.07 -48.59
N ASP A 302 -15.98 2.38 -47.82
CA ASP A 302 -14.59 2.09 -48.21
C ASP A 302 -14.36 0.58 -48.34
N ILE A 303 -14.99 -0.23 -47.48
CA ILE A 303 -15.01 -1.70 -47.55
C ILE A 303 -15.68 -2.19 -48.84
N GLY A 304 -16.83 -1.60 -49.20
CA GLY A 304 -17.56 -1.90 -50.43
C GLY A 304 -16.73 -1.64 -51.68
N VAL A 305 -16.07 -0.47 -51.74
CA VAL A 305 -15.18 -0.09 -52.85
C VAL A 305 -14.01 -1.07 -52.98
N LEU A 306 -13.31 -1.38 -51.87
CA LEU A 306 -12.21 -2.35 -51.87
C LEU A 306 -12.65 -3.72 -52.39
N LYS A 307 -13.86 -4.17 -52.03
CA LYS A 307 -14.45 -5.40 -52.54
C LYS A 307 -14.71 -5.36 -54.04
N THR A 308 -15.30 -4.28 -54.56
CA THR A 308 -15.59 -4.15 -55.99
C THR A 308 -14.33 -4.16 -56.86
N ILE A 309 -13.21 -3.68 -56.32
CA ILE A 309 -11.91 -3.70 -57.00
C ILE A 309 -11.19 -5.06 -56.85
N GLY A 310 -11.82 -6.05 -56.17
CA GLY A 310 -11.33 -7.43 -56.08
C GLY A 310 -10.53 -7.77 -54.81
N SER A 311 -10.57 -6.93 -53.76
CA SER A 311 -9.86 -7.23 -52.52
C SER A 311 -10.48 -8.42 -51.77
N LYS A 312 -9.65 -9.38 -51.36
CA LYS A 312 -10.08 -10.52 -50.53
C LYS A 312 -10.55 -10.05 -49.15
N SER A 313 -11.62 -10.64 -48.61
CA SER A 313 -12.15 -10.33 -47.27
C SER A 313 -11.12 -10.45 -46.15
N LYS A 314 -10.10 -11.32 -46.29
CA LYS A 314 -8.99 -11.46 -45.33
C LYS A 314 -8.11 -10.21 -45.26
N ILE A 315 -7.87 -9.55 -46.40
CA ILE A 315 -7.06 -8.32 -46.48
C ILE A 315 -7.82 -7.18 -45.79
N ILE A 316 -9.11 -7.04 -46.12
CA ILE A 316 -9.99 -6.03 -45.51
C ILE A 316 -10.00 -6.18 -43.99
N ARG A 317 -10.25 -7.40 -43.48
CA ARG A 317 -10.25 -7.66 -42.03
C ARG A 317 -8.93 -7.30 -41.35
N ARG A 318 -7.78 -7.57 -41.99
CA ARG A 318 -6.46 -7.21 -41.45
C ARG A 318 -6.27 -5.69 -41.38
N VAL A 319 -6.69 -4.96 -42.41
CA VAL A 319 -6.56 -3.50 -42.44
C VAL A 319 -7.32 -2.86 -41.27
N PHE A 320 -8.59 -3.21 -41.06
CA PHE A 320 -9.39 -2.66 -39.97
C PHE A 320 -8.94 -3.14 -38.59
N LEU A 321 -8.48 -4.39 -38.47
CA LEU A 321 -7.88 -4.87 -37.23
C LEU A 321 -6.65 -4.04 -36.85
N MET A 322 -5.78 -3.75 -37.83
CA MET A 322 -4.57 -2.94 -37.61
C MET A 322 -4.90 -1.49 -37.29
N GLU A 323 -5.90 -0.91 -37.95
CA GLU A 323 -6.37 0.45 -37.66
C GLU A 323 -6.91 0.55 -36.22
N GLY A 324 -7.76 -0.38 -35.81
CA GLY A 324 -8.28 -0.43 -34.43
C GLY A 324 -7.19 -0.63 -33.38
N LEU A 325 -6.20 -1.49 -33.67
CA LEU A 325 -5.02 -1.66 -32.82
C LEU A 325 -4.15 -0.39 -32.73
N MET A 326 -4.01 0.37 -33.82
CA MET A 326 -3.29 1.65 -33.79
C MET A 326 -4.01 2.69 -32.94
N VAL A 327 -5.35 2.79 -33.09
CA VAL A 327 -6.18 3.69 -32.27
C VAL A 327 -6.07 3.33 -30.79
N ALA A 328 -6.21 2.04 -30.47
CA ALA A 328 -6.08 1.55 -29.12
C ALA A 328 -4.67 1.77 -28.55
N GLY A 329 -3.62 1.50 -29.34
CA GLY A 329 -2.23 1.71 -28.94
C GLY A 329 -1.94 3.17 -28.64
N VAL A 330 -2.40 4.11 -29.46
CA VAL A 330 -2.22 5.55 -29.20
C VAL A 330 -3.02 6.00 -27.98
N GLY A 331 -4.28 5.58 -27.86
CA GLY A 331 -5.09 5.88 -26.67
C GLY A 331 -4.44 5.36 -25.39
N LEU A 332 -3.96 4.12 -25.41
CA LEU A 332 -3.27 3.48 -24.29
C LEU A 332 -1.97 4.22 -23.92
N ILE A 333 -1.13 4.59 -24.90
CA ILE A 333 0.10 5.35 -24.64
C ILE A 333 -0.22 6.69 -23.96
N ILE A 334 -1.25 7.39 -24.44
CA ILE A 334 -1.69 8.65 -23.83
C ILE A 334 -2.22 8.40 -22.42
N GLY A 335 -3.04 7.37 -22.22
CA GLY A 335 -3.59 7.02 -20.91
C GLY A 335 -2.53 6.64 -19.88
N ILE A 336 -1.55 5.83 -20.29
CA ILE A 336 -0.34 5.53 -19.49
C ILE A 336 0.41 6.82 -19.15
N GLY A 337 0.61 7.70 -20.13
CA GLY A 337 1.26 9.00 -19.92
C GLY A 337 0.52 9.87 -18.90
N ILE A 338 -0.81 9.93 -18.96
CA ILE A 338 -1.65 10.65 -17.98
C ILE A 338 -1.53 10.03 -16.59
N SER A 339 -1.58 8.70 -16.48
CA SER A 339 -1.45 7.99 -15.20
C SER A 339 -0.08 8.23 -14.55
N LEU A 340 1.00 8.15 -15.33
CA LEU A 340 2.35 8.42 -14.84
C LEU A 340 2.57 9.89 -14.51
N LEU A 341 1.97 10.81 -15.27
CA LEU A 341 1.98 12.24 -14.94
C LEU A 341 1.24 12.49 -13.62
N PHE A 342 0.08 11.86 -13.41
CA PHE A 342 -0.65 11.94 -12.16
C PHE A 342 0.18 11.41 -10.98
N TRP A 343 0.82 10.25 -11.15
CA TRP A 343 1.74 9.72 -10.14
C TRP A 343 2.87 10.71 -9.83
N PHE A 344 3.54 11.25 -10.85
CA PHE A 344 4.60 12.23 -10.66
C PHE A 344 4.11 13.47 -9.91
N LEU A 345 2.94 14.00 -10.27
CA LEU A 345 2.37 15.16 -9.59
C LEU A 345 2.00 14.85 -8.14
N GLN A 346 1.35 13.70 -7.87
CA GLN A 346 0.97 13.31 -6.52
C GLN A 346 2.18 13.02 -5.63
N ALA A 347 3.23 12.39 -6.17
CA ALA A 347 4.47 12.09 -5.43
C ALA A 347 5.25 13.34 -5.02
N ASN A 348 5.20 14.41 -5.80
CA ASN A 348 5.94 15.66 -5.52
C ASN A 348 5.11 16.71 -4.78
N TYR A 349 3.81 16.81 -5.07
CA TYR A 349 2.96 17.89 -4.58
C TYR A 349 1.89 17.44 -3.57
N GLN A 350 1.71 16.13 -3.33
CA GLN A 350 0.76 15.58 -2.35
C GLN A 350 -0.64 16.21 -2.47
N ILE A 351 -1.14 16.30 -3.71
CA ILE A 351 -2.34 17.07 -4.12
C ILE A 351 -3.60 16.59 -3.40
N ILE A 352 -3.68 15.29 -3.14
CA ILE A 352 -4.80 14.67 -2.43
C ILE A 352 -4.40 14.43 -0.97
N PRO A 353 -4.73 15.36 -0.05
CA PRO A 353 -4.53 15.15 1.38
C PRO A 353 -5.56 14.15 1.91
N LEU A 354 -5.18 13.43 2.96
CA LEU A 354 -6.03 12.50 3.68
C LEU A 354 -6.02 12.83 5.17
N SER A 355 -7.13 12.49 5.84
CA SER A 355 -7.19 12.50 7.30
C SER A 355 -6.39 11.30 7.82
N GLN A 356 -5.30 11.58 8.53
CA GLN A 356 -4.39 10.57 9.06
C GLN A 356 -5.10 9.62 10.03
N GLU A 357 -6.04 10.15 10.83
CA GLU A 357 -6.91 9.39 11.74
C GLU A 357 -7.72 8.30 11.02
N ASN A 358 -8.25 8.60 9.82
CA ASN A 358 -9.12 7.66 9.11
C ASN A 358 -8.36 6.74 8.14
N TYR A 359 -7.23 7.19 7.61
CA TYR A 359 -6.54 6.53 6.50
C TYR A 359 -5.10 6.11 6.82
N TYR A 360 -4.62 6.39 8.01
CA TYR A 360 -3.28 6.11 8.49
C TYR A 360 -2.14 6.82 7.73
N MET A 361 -2.44 7.87 6.97
CA MET A 361 -1.50 8.64 6.15
C MET A 361 -2.05 10.02 5.82
N SER A 362 -1.15 10.98 5.60
CA SER A 362 -1.47 12.39 5.37
C SER A 362 -1.84 12.73 3.92
N TYR A 363 -1.52 11.85 2.97
CA TYR A 363 -1.85 12.01 1.55
C TYR A 363 -2.08 10.67 0.88
N ALA A 364 -2.83 10.68 -0.23
CA ALA A 364 -3.12 9.45 -0.98
C ALA A 364 -1.83 8.88 -1.61
N PRO A 365 -1.39 7.68 -1.21
CA PRO A 365 -0.22 7.04 -1.80
C PRO A 365 -0.56 6.54 -3.20
N VAL A 366 0.39 6.66 -4.12
CA VAL A 366 0.25 6.19 -5.50
C VAL A 366 1.51 5.42 -5.85
N GLU A 367 1.37 4.11 -6.00
CA GLU A 367 2.47 3.21 -6.33
C GLU A 367 2.16 2.45 -7.62
N PRO A 368 2.68 2.90 -8.78
CA PRO A 368 2.42 2.24 -10.05
C PRO A 368 3.17 0.91 -10.15
N HIS A 369 2.43 -0.20 -10.30
CA HIS A 369 3.01 -1.52 -10.51
C HIS A 369 3.10 -1.89 -12.00
N LEU A 370 4.27 -2.29 -12.48
CA LEU A 370 4.48 -2.67 -13.88
C LEU A 370 3.47 -3.71 -14.39
N MET A 371 3.08 -4.66 -13.55
CA MET A 371 2.14 -5.71 -13.91
C MET A 371 0.75 -5.15 -14.28
N ASP A 372 0.29 -4.11 -13.59
CA ASP A 372 -0.99 -3.45 -13.87
C ASP A 372 -0.98 -2.82 -15.26
N PHE A 373 0.13 -2.19 -15.64
CA PHE A 373 0.31 -1.57 -16.95
C PHE A 373 0.34 -2.64 -18.04
N LEU A 374 1.03 -3.76 -17.82
CA LEU A 374 1.10 -4.87 -18.77
C LEU A 374 -0.27 -5.55 -18.96
N ILE A 375 -0.97 -5.86 -17.87
CA ILE A 375 -2.31 -6.47 -17.91
C ILE A 375 -3.28 -5.52 -18.62
N THR A 376 -3.30 -4.24 -18.24
CA THR A 376 -4.16 -3.23 -18.86
C THR A 376 -3.87 -3.10 -20.35
N ALA A 377 -2.59 -3.08 -20.75
CA ALA A 377 -2.19 -3.03 -22.14
C ALA A 377 -2.69 -4.23 -22.94
N VAL A 378 -2.44 -5.45 -22.43
CA VAL A 378 -2.85 -6.69 -23.08
C VAL A 378 -4.38 -6.77 -23.20
N VAL A 379 -5.11 -6.50 -22.12
CA VAL A 379 -6.59 -6.53 -22.10
C VAL A 379 -7.16 -5.49 -23.07
N THR A 380 -6.64 -4.26 -23.05
CA THR A 380 -7.09 -3.19 -23.95
C THR A 380 -6.88 -3.57 -25.42
N LEU A 381 -5.69 -4.09 -25.76
CA LEU A 381 -5.37 -4.51 -27.13
C LEU A 381 -6.22 -5.71 -27.57
N LEU A 382 -6.46 -6.69 -26.69
CA LEU A 382 -7.31 -7.85 -26.98
C LEU A 382 -8.75 -7.43 -27.21
N LEU A 383 -9.32 -6.60 -26.34
CA LEU A 383 -10.67 -6.08 -26.50
C LEU A 383 -10.80 -5.26 -27.78
N SER A 384 -9.79 -4.46 -28.10
CA SER A 384 -9.75 -3.68 -29.35
C SER A 384 -9.67 -4.57 -30.58
N ALA A 385 -8.89 -5.65 -30.52
CA ALA A 385 -8.82 -6.63 -31.59
C ALA A 385 -10.17 -7.31 -31.82
N ILE A 386 -10.85 -7.74 -30.75
CA ILE A 386 -12.18 -8.37 -30.81
C ILE A 386 -13.21 -7.39 -31.35
N ALA A 387 -13.24 -6.17 -30.81
CA ALA A 387 -14.14 -5.09 -31.21
C ALA A 387 -13.99 -4.71 -32.69
N SER A 388 -12.76 -4.66 -33.19
CA SER A 388 -12.47 -4.33 -34.59
C SER A 388 -12.79 -5.49 -35.52
N TRP A 389 -12.58 -6.72 -35.05
CA TRP A 389 -12.71 -7.93 -35.86
C TRP A 389 -14.16 -8.26 -36.21
N PHE A 390 -15.08 -8.07 -35.28
CA PHE A 390 -16.50 -8.39 -35.46
C PHE A 390 -17.16 -7.60 -36.63
N PRO A 391 -17.20 -6.26 -36.63
CA PRO A 391 -17.78 -5.48 -37.72
C PRO A 391 -17.00 -5.63 -39.03
N ALA A 392 -15.66 -5.72 -38.97
CA ALA A 392 -14.86 -5.95 -40.18
C ALA A 392 -15.20 -7.28 -40.84
N ARG A 393 -15.53 -8.33 -40.06
CA ARG A 393 -15.99 -9.61 -40.58
C ARG A 393 -17.38 -9.49 -41.22
N VAL A 394 -18.31 -8.81 -40.56
CA VAL A 394 -19.67 -8.60 -41.09
C VAL A 394 -19.61 -7.83 -42.40
N ALA A 395 -18.98 -6.65 -42.43
CA ALA A 395 -18.87 -5.80 -43.61
C ALA A 395 -18.09 -6.46 -44.75
N ALA A 396 -17.01 -7.20 -44.43
CA ALA A 396 -16.25 -7.94 -45.45
C ALA A 396 -16.98 -9.18 -45.99
N ASN A 397 -18.15 -9.55 -45.45
CA ASN A 397 -18.99 -10.64 -45.97
C ASN A 397 -20.27 -10.13 -46.64
N THR A 398 -20.65 -8.86 -46.46
CA THR A 398 -21.80 -8.25 -47.13
C THR A 398 -21.59 -8.11 -48.63
N ASP A 399 -22.64 -8.34 -49.43
CA ASP A 399 -22.62 -8.16 -50.88
C ASP A 399 -22.24 -6.71 -51.25
N PRO A 400 -21.19 -6.49 -52.07
CA PRO A 400 -20.77 -5.15 -52.46
C PRO A 400 -21.89 -4.31 -53.10
N VAL A 401 -22.84 -4.93 -53.80
CA VAL A 401 -24.00 -4.22 -54.39
C VAL A 401 -24.89 -3.63 -53.29
N LYS A 402 -25.12 -4.37 -52.19
CA LYS A 402 -25.86 -3.87 -51.03
C LYS A 402 -25.07 -2.77 -50.30
N VAL A 403 -23.77 -2.95 -50.10
CA VAL A 403 -22.94 -1.96 -49.38
C VAL A 403 -22.90 -0.61 -50.09
N ILE A 404 -22.90 -0.60 -51.43
CA ILE A 404 -22.89 0.63 -52.23
C ILE A 404 -24.28 1.26 -52.33
N SER A 405 -25.37 0.46 -52.31
CA SER A 405 -26.74 0.97 -52.41
C SER A 405 -27.30 1.58 -51.11
N PHE A 406 -26.73 1.25 -49.94
CA PHE A 406 -27.14 1.84 -48.64
C PHE A 406 -26.67 3.30 -48.42
N GLY A 407 -25.88 3.88 -49.33
CA GLY A 407 -25.48 5.28 -49.26
C GLY A 407 -26.55 6.23 -49.83
N ARG A 408 -27.56 6.57 -49.03
CA ARG A 408 -28.29 7.84 -49.16
C ARG A 408 -27.92 8.75 -48.00
#